data_AF-A0A7W7YD06-F1
#
_entry.id   AF-A0A7W7YD06-F1
#
_cell.length_a   1.000
_cell.length_b   1.000
_cell.length_c   1.000
_cell.angle_alpha   90.00
_cell.angle_beta   90.00
_cell.angle_gamma   90.00
#
_symmetry.space_group_name_H-M   'P 1'
#
loop_
_entity.id
_entity.type
_entity.pdbx_description
1 polymer ?
#
loop_
_entity_poly.entity_id
_entity_poly.type
_entity_poly.pdbx_seq_one_letter_code
_entity_poly.pdbx_strand_id
1 'polypeptide(L)'
;MPSRTVTRSFDCLTAMRALGEPTRLRLVRHLISGPKAVTELCETLQVTPYNVSKHLRVLKEAGLLEVEKQGQQRIYALAEAFSEKLARNANTLDLGCCQFHFDKLPE
;
A
#
# COMPACT_ATOMS: atom_id res chain seq x y z
N MET A 1 -8.90 -8.37 29.55
CA MET A 1 -9.63 -8.27 28.26
C MET A 1 -8.85 -7.32 27.36
N PRO A 2 -8.61 -7.65 26.08
CA PRO A 2 -7.59 -6.97 25.29
C PRO A 2 -7.98 -5.51 25.01
N SER A 3 -7.01 -4.65 25.24
CA SER A 3 -7.02 -3.20 25.10
C SER A 3 -7.38 -2.76 23.68
N ARG A 4 -8.51 -2.07 23.53
CA ARG A 4 -8.84 -1.30 22.33
C ARG A 4 -7.92 -0.07 22.28
N THR A 5 -6.76 -0.24 21.66
CA THR A 5 -5.88 0.87 21.29
C THR A 5 -6.59 1.68 20.21
N VAL A 6 -7.10 2.85 20.57
CA VAL A 6 -7.66 3.82 19.62
C VAL A 6 -6.47 4.46 18.89
N THR A 7 -5.95 3.77 17.87
CA THR A 7 -4.95 4.32 16.96
C THR A 7 -5.62 5.40 16.13
N ARG A 8 -5.07 6.62 16.12
CA ARG A 8 -5.51 7.78 15.33
C ARG A 8 -6.14 7.33 14.00
N SER A 9 -7.39 7.75 13.80
CA SER A 9 -8.31 7.29 12.75
C SER A 9 -7.71 7.41 11.36
N PHE A 10 -7.09 6.34 10.87
CA PHE A 10 -6.93 6.11 9.45
C PHE A 10 -8.35 5.93 8.89
N ASP A 11 -8.74 6.68 7.86
CA ASP A 11 -10.08 6.51 7.29
C ASP A 11 -10.16 5.14 6.60
N CYS A 12 -10.78 4.21 7.32
CA CYS A 12 -11.01 2.82 6.91
C CYS A 12 -11.66 2.76 5.51
N LEU A 13 -12.59 3.68 5.21
CA LEU A 13 -13.30 3.72 3.93
C LEU A 13 -12.40 4.19 2.79
N THR A 14 -11.60 5.23 3.01
CA THR A 14 -10.63 5.70 2.02
C THR A 14 -9.57 4.64 1.72
N ALA A 15 -9.07 3.96 2.76
CA ALA A 15 -8.18 2.81 2.65
C ALA A 15 -8.77 1.73 1.74
N MET A 16 -9.99 1.30 2.04
CA MET A 16 -10.67 0.22 1.33
C MET A 16 -10.99 0.60 -0.11
N ARG A 17 -11.38 1.85 -0.38
CA ARG A 17 -11.59 2.34 -1.75
C ARG A 17 -10.31 2.32 -2.56
N ALA A 18 -9.19 2.71 -1.95
CA ALA A 18 -7.89 2.65 -2.59
C ALA A 18 -7.38 1.21 -2.73
N LEU A 19 -7.67 0.30 -1.80
CA LEU A 19 -7.27 -1.11 -1.91
C LEU A 19 -8.24 -1.94 -2.75
N GLY A 20 -9.45 -1.47 -3.06
CA GLY A 20 -10.47 -2.23 -3.76
C GLY A 20 -10.24 -2.47 -5.26
N GLU A 21 -9.02 -2.30 -5.76
CA GLU A 21 -8.68 -2.54 -7.17
C GLU A 21 -7.48 -3.48 -7.29
N PRO A 22 -7.53 -4.50 -8.18
CA PRO A 22 -6.53 -5.56 -8.23
C PRO A 22 -5.09 -5.07 -8.42
N THR A 23 -4.85 -4.11 -9.32
CA THR A 23 -3.51 -3.60 -9.61
C THR A 23 -2.93 -2.86 -8.42
N ARG A 24 -3.74 -2.03 -7.74
CA ARG A 24 -3.35 -1.33 -6.51
C ARG A 24 -2.99 -2.29 -5.38
N LEU A 25 -3.69 -3.41 -5.26
CA LEU A 25 -3.36 -4.45 -4.30
C LEU A 25 -2.01 -5.09 -4.59
N ARG A 26 -1.77 -5.47 -5.85
CA ARG A 26 -0.49 -6.05 -6.27
C ARG A 26 0.66 -5.05 -6.05
N LEU A 27 0.46 -3.76 -6.34
CA LEU A 27 1.42 -2.69 -6.04
C LEU A 27 1.77 -2.62 -4.55
N VAL A 28 0.76 -2.54 -3.68
CA VAL A 28 0.98 -2.51 -2.22
C VAL A 28 1.71 -3.76 -1.75
N ARG A 29 1.34 -4.94 -2.26
CA ARG A 29 2.01 -6.21 -1.94
C ARG A 29 3.49 -6.22 -2.32
N HIS A 30 3.87 -5.64 -3.45
CA HIS A 30 5.29 -5.51 -3.81
C HIS A 30 6.05 -4.51 -2.95
N LEU A 31 5.38 -3.43 -2.53
CA LEU A 31 5.96 -2.38 -1.69
C LEU A 31 6.09 -2.79 -0.21
N ILE A 32 5.32 -3.80 0.22
CA ILE A 32 5.50 -4.46 1.51
C ILE A 32 6.91 -5.08 1.62
N SER A 33 7.45 -5.63 0.54
CA SER A 33 8.80 -6.21 0.52
C SER A 33 9.92 -5.16 0.48
N GLY A 34 9.58 -3.88 0.33
CA GLY A 34 10.52 -2.76 0.38
C GLY A 34 10.24 -1.67 -0.66
N PRO A 35 10.93 -0.51 -0.55
CA PRO A 35 10.78 0.60 -1.47
C PRO A 35 11.20 0.23 -2.90
N LYS A 36 10.47 0.73 -3.91
CA LYS A 36 10.71 0.41 -5.33
C LYS A 36 10.52 1.61 -6.24
N ALA A 37 11.30 1.66 -7.32
CA ALA A 37 11.08 2.61 -8.40
C ALA A 37 9.84 2.24 -9.25
N VAL A 38 9.27 3.23 -9.94
CA VAL A 38 8.16 3.01 -10.88
C VAL A 38 8.53 1.99 -11.95
N THR A 39 9.77 2.01 -12.45
CA THR A 39 10.27 1.09 -13.49
C THR A 39 10.22 -0.36 -13.02
N GLU A 40 10.71 -0.66 -11.82
CA GLU A 40 10.66 -2.00 -11.22
C GLU A 40 9.22 -2.49 -11.05
N LEU A 41 8.31 -1.60 -10.63
CA LEU A 41 6.90 -1.93 -10.46
C LEU A 41 6.21 -2.22 -11.81
N CYS A 42 6.55 -1.48 -12.86
CA CYS A 42 6.04 -1.73 -14.21
C CYS A 42 6.49 -3.08 -14.75
N GLU A 43 7.79 -3.40 -14.59
CA GLU A 43 8.37 -4.67 -15.01
C GLU A 43 7.73 -5.85 -14.28
N THR A 44 7.59 -5.74 -12.95
CA THR A 44 7.04 -6.81 -12.11
C THR A 44 5.56 -7.07 -12.41
N LEU A 45 4.78 -6.01 -12.64
CA LEU A 45 3.33 -6.12 -12.82
C LEU A 45 2.89 -6.31 -14.28
N GLN A 46 3.81 -6.13 -15.24
CA GLN A 46 3.53 -6.10 -16.68
C GLN A 46 2.48 -5.03 -17.05
N VAL A 47 2.55 -3.88 -16.39
CA VAL A 47 1.62 -2.75 -16.58
C VAL A 47 2.37 -1.55 -17.14
N THR A 48 1.70 -0.73 -17.95
CA THR A 48 2.31 0.48 -18.53
C THR A 48 2.67 1.52 -17.46
N PRO A 49 3.74 2.32 -17.66
CA PRO A 49 4.15 3.37 -16.73
C PRO A 49 3.07 4.41 -16.42
N TYR A 50 2.22 4.73 -17.41
CA TYR A 50 1.09 5.63 -17.24
C TYR A 50 0.07 5.07 -16.25
N ASN A 51 -0.30 3.80 -16.40
CA ASN A 51 -1.25 3.14 -15.52
C ASN A 51 -0.67 2.99 -14.10
N VAL A 52 0.57 2.51 -13.96
CA VAL A 52 1.22 2.39 -12.64
C VAL A 52 1.28 3.73 -11.92
N SER A 53 1.67 4.81 -12.60
CA SER A 53 1.72 6.15 -12.00
C SER A 53 0.35 6.63 -11.51
N LYS A 54 -0.73 6.31 -12.25
CA LYS A 54 -2.10 6.62 -11.84
C LYS A 54 -2.50 5.85 -10.58
N HIS A 55 -2.22 4.54 -10.52
CA HIS A 55 -2.51 3.72 -9.34
C HIS A 55 -1.72 4.18 -8.10
N LEU A 56 -0.42 4.46 -8.27
CA LEU A 56 0.44 4.97 -7.20
C LEU A 56 -0.03 6.33 -6.66
N ARG A 57 -0.53 7.20 -7.54
CA ARG A 57 -1.11 8.48 -7.13
C ARG A 57 -2.33 8.28 -6.23
N VAL A 58 -3.27 7.42 -6.60
CA VAL A 58 -4.47 7.11 -5.80
C VAL A 58 -4.08 6.54 -4.44
N LEU A 59 -3.11 5.62 -4.41
CA LEU A 59 -2.62 5.03 -3.17
C LEU A 59 -1.93 6.07 -2.25
N LYS A 60 -1.14 6.98 -2.84
CA LYS A 60 -0.52 8.10 -2.11
C LYS A 60 -1.56 9.07 -1.56
N GLU A 61 -2.56 9.45 -2.36
CA GLU A 61 -3.65 10.35 -1.93
C GLU A 61 -4.48 9.73 -0.80
N ALA A 62 -4.59 8.40 -0.74
CA ALA A 62 -5.20 7.65 0.36
C ALA A 62 -4.30 7.50 1.60
N GLY A 63 -3.06 8.02 1.57
CA GLY A 63 -2.11 7.93 2.69
C GLY A 63 -1.51 6.54 2.89
N LEU A 64 -1.60 5.65 1.90
CA LEU A 64 -1.06 4.28 1.97
C LEU A 64 0.42 4.24 1.59
N LEU A 65 0.85 5.15 0.73
CA LEU A 65 2.20 5.22 0.20
C LEU A 65 2.81 6.60 0.41
N GLU A 66 4.13 6.60 0.49
CA GLU A 66 4.97 7.78 0.39
C GLU A 66 5.90 7.68 -0.81
N VAL A 67 6.48 8.81 -1.20
CA VAL A 67 7.36 8.88 -2.36
C VAL A 67 8.52 9.81 -2.07
N GLU A 68 9.72 9.34 -2.37
CA GLU A 68 10.95 10.10 -2.31
C GLU A 68 11.54 10.25 -3.71
N LYS A 69 12.15 11.41 -3.99
CA LYS A 69 12.91 11.62 -5.22
C LYS A 69 14.37 11.23 -4.98
N GLN A 70 14.84 10.19 -5.67
CA GLN A 70 16.24 9.78 -5.67
C GLN A 70 16.83 9.97 -7.07
N GLY A 71 17.61 11.04 -7.24
CA GLY A 71 18.14 11.46 -8.53
C GLY A 71 17.02 11.77 -9.54
N GLN A 72 16.96 10.99 -10.62
CA GLN A 72 15.94 11.10 -11.67
C GLN A 72 14.71 10.22 -11.43
N GLN A 73 14.77 9.31 -10.45
CA GLN A 73 13.72 8.34 -10.17
C GLN A 73 12.87 8.76 -8.96
N ARG A 74 11.64 8.25 -8.92
CA ARG A 74 10.75 8.34 -7.77
C ARG A 74 10.67 6.96 -7.14
N ILE A 75 11.08 6.86 -5.89
CA ILE A 75 11.03 5.64 -5.10
C ILE A 75 9.77 5.70 -4.25
N TYR A 76 8.92 4.71 -4.40
CA TYR A 76 7.69 4.57 -3.63
C TYR A 76 7.91 3.58 -2.49
N ALA A 77 7.36 3.88 -1.33
CA ALA A 77 7.37 3.02 -0.16
C ALA A 77 6.00 3.04 0.50
N LEU A 78 5.73 2.06 1.38
CA LEU A 78 4.60 2.17 2.30
C LEU A 78 4.80 3.38 3.21
N ALA A 79 3.74 4.15 3.44
CA ALA A 79 3.80 5.23 4.40
C ALA A 79 4.10 4.67 5.81
N GLU A 80 4.93 5.35 6.60
CA GLU A 80 5.29 4.91 7.96
C GLU A 80 4.04 4.67 8.84
N ALA A 81 3.07 5.58 8.80
CA ALA A 81 1.81 5.44 9.51
C ALA A 81 0.95 4.24 9.05
N PHE A 82 1.18 3.76 7.82
CA PHE A 82 0.52 2.58 7.27
C PHE A 82 1.28 1.29 7.63
N SER A 83 2.62 1.32 7.60
CA SER A 83 3.44 0.16 7.95
C SER A 83 3.29 -0.24 9.43
N GLU A 84 3.08 0.72 10.34
CA GLU A 84 2.76 0.45 11.75
C GLU A 84 1.47 -0.36 11.96
N LYS A 85 0.52 -0.25 11.02
CA LYS A 85 -0.78 -0.97 11.05
C LYS A 85 -0.71 -2.33 10.37
N LEU A 86 0.40 -2.61 9.71
CA LEU A 86 0.66 -3.89 9.10
C LEU A 86 1.21 -4.85 10.17
N ALA A 87 0.60 -6.03 10.28
CA ALA A 87 1.08 -7.07 11.17
C ALA A 87 2.56 -7.42 10.86
N ARG A 88 3.28 -7.95 11.85
CA ARG A 88 4.72 -8.26 11.74
C ARG A 88 5.08 -9.20 10.58
N ASN A 89 4.12 -10.00 10.12
CA ASN A 89 4.28 -10.90 8.97
C ASN A 89 3.92 -10.26 7.62
N ALA A 90 3.59 -8.97 7.64
CA ALA A 90 3.24 -8.17 6.49
C ALA A 90 2.00 -8.63 5.70
N ASN A 91 1.20 -9.55 6.27
CA ASN A 91 0.09 -10.19 5.56
C ASN A 91 -1.28 -9.68 6.00
N THR A 92 -1.37 -9.00 7.13
CA THR A 92 -2.64 -8.50 7.67
C THR A 92 -2.53 -7.02 7.98
N LEU A 93 -3.41 -6.21 7.41
CA LEU A 93 -3.58 -4.80 7.73
C LEU A 93 -4.77 -4.63 8.67
N ASP A 94 -4.54 -4.06 9.85
CA ASP A 94 -5.59 -3.73 10.81
C ASP A 94 -5.95 -2.24 10.75
N LEU A 95 -7.14 -1.93 10.24
CA LEU A 95 -7.66 -0.57 10.16
C LEU A 95 -8.48 -0.19 11.40
N GLY A 96 -8.52 -1.03 12.43
CA GLY A 96 -9.33 -0.91 13.65
C GLY A 96 -10.80 -1.29 13.45
N CYS A 97 -11.35 -1.02 12.26
CA CYS A 97 -12.73 -1.34 11.88
C CYS A 97 -12.86 -2.65 11.09
N CYS A 98 -11.81 -3.01 10.35
CA CYS A 98 -11.72 -4.14 9.44
C CYS A 98 -10.28 -4.65 9.39
N GLN A 99 -10.11 -5.93 9.05
CA GLN A 99 -8.80 -6.53 8.78
C GLN A 99 -8.70 -6.94 7.30
N PHE A 100 -7.64 -6.51 6.64
CA PHE A 100 -7.37 -6.85 5.24
C PHE A 100 -6.23 -7.87 5.18
N HIS A 101 -6.46 -9.01 4.51
CA HIS A 101 -5.53 -10.12 4.44
C HIS A 101 -4.93 -10.21 3.03
N PHE A 102 -3.66 -9.85 2.88
CA PHE A 102 -2.95 -9.83 1.60
C PHE A 102 -2.56 -11.23 1.09
N ASP A 103 -2.49 -12.23 1.96
CA ASP A 103 -2.17 -13.63 1.70
C ASP A 103 -3.29 -14.42 1.01
N LYS A 104 -4.52 -13.90 1.07
CA LYS A 104 -5.71 -14.56 0.50
C LYS A 104 -6.12 -14.01 -0.87
N LEU A 105 -5.31 -13.12 -1.47
CA LEU A 105 -5.61 -12.60 -2.80
C LEU A 105 -5.05 -13.50 -3.90
N PRO A 106 -5.82 -13.74 -4.98
CA PRO A 106 -5.31 -14.37 -6.18
C PRO A 106 -4.21 -13.50 -6.82
N GLU A 107 -3.24 -14.15 -7.47
CA GLU A 107 -2.07 -13.51 -8.11
C GLU A 107 -2.44 -12.54 -9.25
#